data_AF-K1RKB6-F1
#
_entry.id   AF-K1RKB6-F1
#
_cell.length_a   1.000
_cell.length_b   1.000
_cell.length_c   1.000
_cell.angle_alpha   90.00
_cell.angle_beta   90.00
_cell.angle_gamma   90.00
#
_symmetry.space_group_name_H-M   'P 1'
#
loop_
_entity.id
_entity.type
_entity.pdbx_description
1 polymer ?
#
loop_
_entity_poly.entity_id
_entity_poly.type
_entity_poly.pdbx_seq_one_letter_code
_entity_poly.pdbx_strand_id
1 'polypeptide(L)'
;MVLSRLREQKKEKTIYKMNHKWNYQPPSQEQTEAAKALAKETGISPILCKLLLERGITSAAEAKRFFRPQLNELHDPFLMKDMSIAVERLNQA
;
A
#
# COMPACT_ATOMS: atom_id res chain seq x y z
N MET A 1 67.35 -0.37 -10.66
CA MET A 1 66.47 -0.06 -11.81
C MET A 1 65.69 -1.35 -12.08
N VAL A 2 64.41 -1.54 -11.78
CA VAL A 2 63.23 -0.68 -11.95
C VAL A 2 62.20 -1.06 -10.88
N LEU A 3 61.75 -0.08 -10.11
CA LEU A 3 60.62 -0.18 -9.19
C LEU A 3 59.32 -0.16 -10.00
N SER A 4 58.64 -1.30 -10.15
CA SER A 4 57.26 -1.33 -10.64
C SER A 4 56.32 -1.72 -9.51
N ARG A 5 56.09 -0.75 -8.62
CA ARG A 5 55.09 -0.79 -7.55
C ARG A 5 53.71 -0.72 -8.21
N LEU A 6 53.08 -1.88 -8.43
CA LEU A 6 51.69 -2.00 -8.88
C LEU A 6 50.80 -1.27 -7.88
N ARG A 7 50.13 -0.21 -8.35
CA ARG A 7 49.19 0.61 -7.59
C ARG A 7 48.01 -0.26 -7.15
N GLU A 8 47.91 -0.56 -5.86
CA GLU A 8 46.68 -1.03 -5.25
C GLU A 8 45.63 0.08 -5.37
N GLN A 9 44.74 -0.07 -6.35
CA GLN A 9 43.56 0.77 -6.48
C GLN A 9 42.61 0.42 -5.33
N LYS A 10 42.68 1.22 -4.26
CA LYS A 10 41.76 1.14 -3.12
C LYS A 10 40.37 1.49 -3.64
N LYS A 11 39.52 0.48 -3.88
CA LYS A 11 38.12 0.68 -4.23
C LYS A 11 37.42 1.33 -3.04
N GLU A 12 37.25 2.65 -3.09
CA GLU A 12 36.39 3.37 -2.15
C GLU A 12 34.96 2.85 -2.32
N LYS A 13 34.40 2.27 -1.24
CA LYS A 13 33.00 1.84 -1.23
C LYS A 13 32.14 3.10 -1.25
N THR A 14 31.39 3.30 -2.33
CA THR A 14 30.32 4.30 -2.37
C THR A 14 29.24 3.90 -1.35
N ILE A 15 29.15 4.64 -0.24
CA ILE A 15 28.06 4.49 0.73
C ILE A 15 26.87 5.30 0.22
N TYR A 16 25.84 4.64 -0.29
CA TYR A 16 24.57 5.28 -0.59
C TYR A 16 23.87 5.65 0.72
N LYS A 17 23.80 6.96 1.00
CA LYS A 17 23.04 7.50 2.13
C LYS A 17 21.59 7.71 1.69
N MET A 18 20.68 6.89 2.20
CA MET A 18 19.25 7.04 1.94
C MET A 18 18.76 8.34 2.59
N ASN A 19 18.28 9.30 1.79
CA ASN A 19 17.76 10.60 2.27
C ASN A 19 16.25 10.56 2.58
N HIS A 20 15.67 9.38 2.83
CA HIS A 20 14.24 9.24 3.14
C HIS A 20 14.01 9.31 4.65
N LYS A 21 13.18 10.27 5.07
CA LYS A 21 12.72 10.38 6.44
C LYS A 21 11.41 9.59 6.60
N TRP A 22 11.47 8.45 7.27
CA TRP A 22 10.29 7.68 7.64
C TRP A 22 9.58 8.37 8.79
N ASN A 23 8.33 8.80 8.57
CA ASN A 23 7.51 9.43 9.59
C ASN A 23 6.46 8.43 10.07
N TYR A 24 6.72 7.80 11.22
CA TYR A 24 5.72 6.97 11.90
C TYR A 24 4.89 7.83 12.84
N GLN A 25 3.58 7.78 12.68
CA GLN A 25 2.62 8.40 13.59
C GLN A 25 1.97 7.32 14.45
N PRO A 26 2.24 7.28 15.77
CA PRO A 26 1.56 6.32 16.63
C PRO A 26 0.07 6.65 16.70
N PRO A 27 -0.80 5.63 16.79
CA PRO A 27 -2.24 5.87 16.91
C PRO A 27 -2.55 6.56 18.24
N SER A 28 -3.57 7.43 18.23
CA SER A 28 -4.12 7.98 19.46
C SER A 28 -4.86 6.91 20.27
N GLN A 29 -5.15 7.21 21.54
CA GLN A 29 -5.98 6.35 22.38
C GLN A 29 -7.36 6.11 21.76
N GLU A 30 -7.99 7.18 21.28
CA GLU A 30 -9.30 7.15 20.61
C GLU A 30 -9.28 6.25 19.37
N GLN A 31 -8.26 6.37 18.51
CA GLN A 31 -8.10 5.50 17.34
C GLN A 31 -7.94 4.02 17.73
N THR A 32 -7.22 3.77 18.83
CA THR A 32 -7.00 2.41 19.34
C THR A 32 -8.31 1.82 19.88
N GLU A 33 -9.12 2.61 20.57
CA GLU A 33 -10.43 2.20 21.08
C GLU A 33 -11.44 1.98 19.96
N ALA A 34 -11.51 2.88 18.99
CA ALA A 34 -12.33 2.73 17.80
C ALA A 34 -11.97 1.46 17.01
N ALA A 35 -10.67 1.16 16.85
CA ALA A 35 -10.21 -0.04 16.18
C ALA A 35 -10.63 -1.31 16.94
N LYS A 36 -10.57 -1.30 18.28
CA LYS A 36 -11.03 -2.42 19.13
C LYS A 36 -12.54 -2.61 19.05
N ALA A 37 -13.32 -1.52 19.03
CA ALA A 37 -14.77 -1.58 18.90
C ALA A 37 -15.18 -2.20 17.56
N LEU A 38 -14.60 -1.71 16.46
CA LEU A 38 -14.85 -2.25 15.12
C LEU A 38 -14.40 -3.71 15.00
N ALA A 39 -13.26 -4.08 15.60
CA ALA A 39 -12.78 -5.46 15.65
C ALA A 39 -13.77 -6.39 16.37
N LYS A 40 -14.33 -5.95 17.49
CA LYS A 40 -15.34 -6.72 18.23
C LYS A 40 -16.63 -6.92 17.41
N GLU A 41 -17.06 -5.90 16.68
CA GLU A 41 -18.27 -5.96 15.86
C GLU A 41 -18.09 -6.84 14.61
N THR A 42 -16.95 -6.73 13.94
CA THR A 42 -16.68 -7.40 12.65
C THR A 42 -16.01 -8.76 12.77
N GLY A 43 -15.39 -9.07 13.91
CA GLY A 43 -14.52 -10.22 14.08
C GLY A 43 -13.15 -10.09 13.36
N ILE A 44 -12.82 -8.90 12.85
CA ILE A 44 -11.56 -8.61 12.16
C ILE A 44 -10.48 -8.24 13.18
N SER A 45 -9.21 -8.47 12.85
CA SER A 45 -8.11 -8.14 13.76
C SER A 45 -8.03 -6.63 14.05
N PRO A 46 -7.69 -6.21 15.29
CA PRO A 46 -7.60 -4.79 15.64
C PRO A 46 -6.63 -3.97 14.78
N ILE A 47 -5.54 -4.60 14.31
CA ILE A 47 -4.57 -3.96 13.41
C ILE A 47 -5.20 -3.65 12.06
N LEU A 48 -5.99 -4.57 11.50
CA LEU A 48 -6.71 -4.32 10.25
C LEU A 48 -7.80 -3.27 10.46
N CYS A 49 -8.53 -3.31 11.57
CA CYS A 49 -9.54 -2.28 11.89
C CYS A 49 -8.91 -0.88 12.00
N LYS A 50 -7.70 -0.76 12.58
CA LYS A 50 -6.95 0.51 12.55
C LYS A 50 -6.71 0.98 11.11
N LEU A 51 -6.26 0.10 10.23
CA LEU A 51 -6.00 0.41 8.82
C LEU A 51 -7.27 0.74 8.01
N LEU A 52 -8.43 0.24 8.43
CA LEU A 52 -9.74 0.59 7.86
C LEU A 52 -10.14 2.01 8.29
N LEU A 53 -9.99 2.33 9.58
CA LEU A 53 -10.27 3.67 10.10
C LEU A 53 -9.41 4.75 9.41
N GLU A 54 -8.11 4.47 9.19
CA GLU A 54 -7.22 5.36 8.44
C GLU A 54 -7.64 5.57 6.99
N ARG A 55 -8.41 4.63 6.42
CA ARG A 55 -9.01 4.74 5.08
C ARG A 55 -10.40 5.38 5.09
N GLY A 56 -10.88 5.83 6.25
CA GLY A 56 -12.22 6.42 6.42
C GLY A 56 -13.35 5.39 6.50
N ILE A 57 -13.03 4.10 6.65
CA ILE A 57 -14.02 3.03 6.82
C ILE A 57 -14.27 2.88 8.32
N THR A 58 -15.45 3.28 8.79
CA THR A 58 -15.71 3.42 10.23
C THR A 58 -16.80 2.49 10.76
N SER A 59 -17.54 1.82 9.88
CA SER A 59 -18.61 0.90 10.26
C SER A 59 -18.34 -0.55 9.82
N ALA A 60 -18.97 -1.51 10.51
CA ALA A 60 -18.92 -2.92 10.11
C ALA A 60 -19.52 -3.17 8.72
N ALA A 61 -20.56 -2.42 8.36
CA ALA A 61 -21.18 -2.52 7.04
C ALA A 61 -20.21 -2.08 5.92
N GLU A 62 -19.50 -0.97 6.11
CA GLU A 62 -18.48 -0.51 5.16
C GLU A 62 -17.28 -1.47 5.12
N ALA A 63 -16.84 -1.99 6.27
CA ALA A 63 -15.79 -2.99 6.32
C ALA A 63 -16.18 -4.26 5.55
N LYS A 64 -17.43 -4.72 5.71
CA LYS A 64 -17.96 -5.86 4.97
C LYS A 64 -18.00 -5.58 3.47
N ARG A 65 -18.48 -4.40 3.06
CA ARG A 65 -18.51 -3.96 1.66
C ARG A 65 -17.09 -3.89 1.06
N PHE A 66 -16.12 -3.40 1.82
CA PHE A 66 -14.73 -3.29 1.40
C PHE A 66 -14.07 -4.66 1.13
N PHE A 67 -14.28 -5.64 2.02
CA PHE A 67 -13.70 -6.98 1.85
C PHE A 67 -14.52 -7.90 0.93
N ARG A 68 -15.79 -7.59 0.71
CA ARG A 68 -16.71 -8.39 -0.11
C ARG A 68 -17.52 -7.48 -1.04
N PRO A 69 -16.86 -6.78 -1.98
CA PRO A 69 -17.57 -5.94 -2.92
C PRO A 69 -18.46 -6.79 -3.82
N GLN A 70 -19.64 -6.29 -4.13
CA GLN A 70 -20.53 -6.90 -5.12
C GLN A 70 -20.30 -6.33 -6.51
N LEU A 71 -20.66 -7.10 -7.55
CA LEU A 71 -20.43 -6.68 -8.94
C LEU A 71 -21.14 -5.36 -9.29
N ASN A 72 -22.31 -5.12 -8.71
CA ASN A 72 -23.10 -3.89 -8.88
C ASN A 72 -22.52 -2.68 -8.13
N GLU A 73 -21.55 -2.87 -7.24
CA GLU A 73 -20.86 -1.80 -6.51
C GLU A 73 -19.58 -1.33 -7.23
N LEU A 74 -19.15 -2.05 -8.27
CA LEU A 74 -17.99 -1.69 -9.07
C LEU A 74 -18.33 -0.54 -10.01
N HIS A 75 -17.36 0.35 -10.20
CA HIS A 75 -17.45 1.41 -11.22
C HIS A 75 -17.55 0.79 -12.63
N ASP A 76 -18.25 1.48 -13.52
CA ASP A 76 -18.29 1.13 -14.93
C ASP A 76 -16.85 1.07 -15.50
N PRO A 77 -16.39 -0.08 -16.01
CA PRO A 77 -15.06 -0.23 -16.60
C PRO A 77 -14.79 0.76 -17.73
N PHE A 78 -15.82 1.21 -18.47
CA PHE A 78 -15.65 2.18 -19.56
C PHE A 78 -15.27 3.59 -19.09
N LEU A 79 -15.34 3.87 -17.78
CA LEU A 79 -14.78 5.08 -17.19
C LEU A 79 -13.25 5.03 -17.07
N MET A 80 -12.65 3.85 -17.16
CA MET A 80 -11.20 3.71 -17.18
C MET A 80 -10.64 4.19 -18.51
N LYS A 81 -9.51 4.90 -18.45
CA LYS A 81 -8.81 5.40 -19.65
C LYS A 81 -8.51 4.25 -20.62
N ASP A 82 -8.86 4.46 -21.89
CA ASP A 82 -8.60 3.55 -23.02
C ASP A 82 -9.27 2.16 -22.92
N MET A 83 -10.32 2.00 -22.10
CA MET A 83 -11.02 0.71 -21.96
C MET A 83 -11.58 0.21 -23.31
N SER A 84 -12.20 1.07 -24.11
CA SER A 84 -12.75 0.68 -25.42
C SER A 84 -11.68 0.14 -26.37
N ILE A 85 -10.48 0.75 -26.38
CA ILE A 85 -9.35 0.32 -27.21
C ILE A 85 -8.85 -1.06 -26.74
N ALA A 86 -8.80 -1.29 -25.43
CA ALA A 86 -8.41 -2.58 -24.87
C ALA A 86 -9.37 -3.70 -25.29
N VAL A 87 -10.68 -3.43 -25.26
CA VAL A 87 -11.72 -4.38 -25.70
C VAL A 87 -11.60 -4.68 -27.19
N GLU A 88 -11.42 -3.66 -28.03
CA GLU A 88 -11.24 -3.84 -29.48
C GLU A 88 -10.05 -4.76 -29.80
N ARG A 89 -8.89 -4.52 -29.16
CA ARG A 89 -7.69 -5.35 -29.35
C ARG A 89 -7.91 -6.79 -28.92
N LEU A 90 -8.59 -7.02 -27.79
CA LEU A 90 -8.86 -8.37 -27.30
C LEU A 90 -9.74 -9.16 -28.27
N ASN A 91 -10.75 -8.51 -28.86
CA ASN A 91 -11.67 -9.15 -29.80
C ASN A 91 -11.03 -9.46 -31.18
N GLN A 92 -9.86 -8.89 -31.48
CA GLN A 92 -9.12 -9.13 -32.73
C GLN A 92 -8.06 -10.25 -32.63
N ALA A 93 -7.82 -10.81 -31.43
CA ALA A 93 -6.84 -11.87 -31.17
C ALA A 93 -7.43 -13.28 -31.36
#